data_AF-A0A520HQX5-F1
#
_entry.id   AF-A0A520HQX5-F1
#
_cell.length_a   1.000
_cell.length_b   1.000
_cell.length_c   1.000
_cell.angle_alpha   90.00
_cell.angle_beta   90.00
_cell.angle_gamma   90.00
#
_symmetry.space_group_name_H-M   'P 1'
#
loop_
_entity.id
_entity.type
_entity.pdbx_description
1 polymer ?
#
loop_
_entity_poly.entity_id
_entity_poly.type
_entity_poly.pdbx_seq_one_letter_code
_entity_poly.pdbx_strand_id
1 'polypeptide(L)'
;VLRDAIATLEAIDRDEFDTLADTDTKFEFGTFVMPFTGANFLLSFSQPNFYFHATTAYAILRAQGMPIGKRDFLGMPRMKA
;
A
#
# COMPACT_ATOMS: atom_id res chain seq x y z
N VAL A 1 -4.98 4.39 13.88
CA VAL A 1 -4.61 3.48 12.77
C VAL A 1 -4.12 4.22 11.54
N LEU A 2 -4.97 4.89 10.73
CA LEU A 2 -4.49 5.58 9.52
C LEU A 2 -3.53 6.75 9.81
N ARG A 3 -3.85 7.58 10.80
CA ARG A 3 -2.96 8.68 11.22
C ARG A 3 -1.61 8.18 11.69
N ASP A 4 -1.61 7.11 12.48
CA ASP A 4 -0.38 6.52 13.01
C ASP A 4 0.45 5.91 11.87
N ALA A 5 -0.18 5.22 10.92
CA ALA A 5 0.52 4.69 9.75
C ALA A 5 1.16 5.81 8.89
N ILE A 6 0.44 6.92 8.70
CA ILE A 6 0.99 8.09 8.00
C ILE A 6 2.18 8.68 8.77
N ALA A 7 2.02 8.92 10.08
CA ALA A 7 3.08 9.48 10.90
C ALA A 7 4.33 8.59 10.92
N THR A 8 4.16 7.27 10.96
CA THR A 8 5.27 6.32 10.85
C THR A 8 5.98 6.46 9.50
N LEU A 9 5.24 6.49 8.39
CA LEU A 9 5.84 6.62 7.06
C LEU A 9 6.53 7.97 6.84
N GLU A 10 5.97 9.06 7.39
CA GLU A 10 6.56 10.40 7.33
C GLU A 10 7.85 10.54 8.15
N ALA A 11 8.03 9.70 9.17
CA ALA A 11 9.21 9.71 10.03
C ALA A 11 10.39 8.89 9.47
N ILE A 12 10.17 8.10 8.42
CA ILE A 12 11.22 7.27 7.82
C ILE A 12 12.11 8.15 6.93
N ASP A 13 13.42 8.06 7.14
CA ASP A 13 14.40 8.70 6.27
C ASP A 13 14.39 8.03 4.88
N ARG A 14 14.53 8.85 3.83
CA ARG A 14 14.42 8.37 2.46
C ARG A 14 15.57 7.44 2.08
N ASP A 15 16.79 7.79 2.47
CA ASP A 15 17.97 6.99 2.11
C ASP A 15 17.92 5.66 2.86
N GLU A 16 17.48 5.67 4.13
CA GLU A 16 17.18 4.46 4.90
C GLU A 16 16.14 3.59 4.18
N PHE A 17 15.02 4.16 3.74
CA PHE A 17 13.99 3.42 3.01
C PHE A 17 14.50 2.80 1.71
N ASP A 18 15.28 3.55 0.93
CA ASP A 18 15.82 3.08 -0.35
C ASP A 18 16.76 1.88 -0.14
N THR A 19 17.50 1.81 0.98
CA THR A 19 18.33 0.62 1.32
C THR A 19 17.51 -0.65 1.56
N LEU A 20 16.23 -0.53 1.94
CA LEU A 20 15.36 -1.69 2.17
C LEU A 20 14.99 -2.41 0.87
N ALA A 21 15.09 -1.72 -0.28
CA ALA A 21 14.74 -2.29 -1.57
C ALA A 21 15.50 -3.58 -1.89
N ASP A 22 16.80 -3.61 -1.54
CA ASP A 22 17.71 -4.73 -1.79
C ASP A 22 17.84 -5.68 -0.59
N THR A 23 17.24 -5.34 0.55
CA THR A 23 17.31 -6.17 1.75
C THR A 23 16.39 -7.38 1.63
N ASP A 24 16.88 -8.56 2.03
CA ASP A 24 16.08 -9.78 2.07
C ASP A 24 14.91 -9.64 3.06
N THR A 25 13.74 -10.07 2.63
CA THR A 25 12.52 -10.13 3.44
C THR A 25 11.71 -11.38 3.11
N LYS A 26 10.68 -11.64 3.90
CA LYS A 26 9.80 -12.79 3.69
C LYS A 26 8.40 -12.52 4.21
N PHE A 27 7.41 -13.05 3.49
CA PHE A 27 6.08 -13.23 4.04
C PHE A 27 6.02 -14.60 4.71
N GLU A 28 5.49 -14.65 5.92
CA GLU A 28 5.30 -15.89 6.67
C GLU A 28 3.86 -16.02 7.17
N PHE A 29 3.26 -17.17 6.91
CA PHE A 29 1.95 -17.53 7.42
C PHE A 29 1.98 -18.98 7.91
N GLY A 30 2.22 -19.17 9.20
CA GLY A 30 2.47 -20.50 9.77
C GLY A 30 3.74 -21.11 9.18
N THR A 31 3.62 -22.27 8.54
CA THR A 31 4.75 -22.94 7.87
C THR A 31 4.97 -22.49 6.42
N PHE A 32 4.08 -21.65 5.88
CA PHE A 32 4.22 -21.12 4.53
C PHE A 32 5.13 -19.90 4.54
N VAL A 33 6.21 -19.96 3.76
CA VAL A 33 7.21 -18.90 3.65
C VAL A 33 7.41 -18.54 2.19
N MET A 34 7.33 -17.25 1.87
CA MET A 34 7.68 -16.71 0.56
C MET A 34 8.82 -15.70 0.71
N PRO A 35 10.04 -16.01 0.23
CA PRO A 35 11.17 -15.09 0.28
C PRO A 35 11.09 -14.04 -0.82
N PHE A 36 11.58 -12.83 -0.54
CA PHE A 36 11.64 -11.69 -1.45
C PHE A 36 12.84 -10.80 -1.13
N THR A 37 13.19 -9.90 -2.04
CA THR A 37 13.83 -8.62 -1.65
C THR A 37 12.74 -7.64 -1.22
N GLY A 38 13.09 -6.58 -0.48
CA GLY A 38 12.12 -5.56 -0.05
C GLY A 38 11.35 -4.94 -1.21
N ALA A 39 12.03 -4.62 -2.32
CA ALA A 39 11.38 -4.07 -3.52
C ALA A 39 10.41 -5.08 -4.15
N ASN A 40 10.80 -6.34 -4.28
CA ASN A 40 9.92 -7.37 -4.83
C ASN A 40 8.72 -7.61 -3.91
N PHE A 41 8.89 -7.63 -2.60
CA PHE A 41 7.80 -7.74 -1.65
C PHE A 41 6.84 -6.54 -1.74
N LEU A 42 7.35 -5.32 -1.84
CA LEU A 42 6.53 -4.12 -1.94
C LEU A 42 5.74 -4.08 -3.25
N LEU A 43 6.43 -4.22 -4.39
CA LEU A 43 5.86 -3.95 -5.71
C LEU A 43 5.03 -5.12 -6.27
N SER A 44 5.36 -6.37 -5.92
CA SER A 44 4.69 -7.55 -6.47
C SER A 44 3.68 -8.20 -5.52
N PHE A 45 3.79 -7.98 -4.21
CA PHE A 45 2.91 -8.60 -3.22
C PHE A 45 2.11 -7.56 -2.45
N SER A 46 2.77 -6.66 -1.73
CA SER A 46 2.10 -5.72 -0.81
C SER A 46 1.25 -4.68 -1.54
N GLN A 47 1.77 -4.07 -2.61
CA GLN A 47 1.07 -3.02 -3.36
C GLN A 47 -0.21 -3.54 -4.06
N PRO A 48 -0.20 -4.70 -4.77
CA PRO A 48 -1.44 -5.28 -5.29
C PRO A 48 -2.47 -5.61 -4.20
N ASN A 49 -2.05 -6.19 -3.07
CA ASN A 49 -2.95 -6.46 -1.94
C ASN A 49 -3.55 -5.18 -1.36
N PHE A 50 -2.75 -4.13 -1.19
CA PHE A 50 -3.22 -2.83 -0.70
C PHE A 50 -4.35 -2.28 -1.58
N TYR A 51 -4.14 -2.23 -2.91
CA TYR A 51 -5.16 -1.72 -3.82
C TYR A 51 -6.37 -2.65 -3.96
N PHE A 52 -6.19 -3.96 -3.84
CA PHE A 52 -7.31 -4.90 -3.77
C PHE A 52 -8.24 -4.53 -2.60
N HIS A 53 -7.71 -4.45 -1.38
CA HIS A 53 -8.50 -4.13 -0.19
C HIS A 53 -9.10 -2.71 -0.22
N ALA A 54 -8.34 -1.71 -0.65
CA ALA A 54 -8.84 -0.34 -0.78
C ALA A 54 -10.00 -0.26 -1.78
N THR A 55 -9.88 -0.95 -2.92
CA THR A 55 -10.93 -0.99 -3.95
C THR A 55 -12.16 -1.76 -3.46
N THR A 56 -11.97 -2.87 -2.73
CA THR A 56 -13.07 -3.63 -2.13
C THR A 56 -13.85 -2.78 -1.13
N ALA A 57 -13.16 -2.05 -0.25
CA ALA A 57 -13.82 -1.13 0.69
C ALA A 57 -14.59 -0.02 -0.05
N TYR A 58 -13.97 0.61 -1.06
CA TYR A 58 -14.64 1.58 -1.94
C TYR A 58 -15.91 1.00 -2.59
N ALA A 59 -15.83 -0.22 -3.13
CA ALA A 59 -16.94 -0.88 -3.81
C ALA A 59 -18.10 -1.20 -2.86
N ILE A 60 -17.80 -1.69 -1.65
CA ILE A 60 -18.82 -1.97 -0.63
C ILE A 60 -19.55 -0.69 -0.24
N LEU A 61 -18.82 0.37 0.10
CA LEU A 61 -19.42 1.66 0.48
C LEU A 61 -20.28 2.24 -0.65
N ARG A 62 -19.78 2.20 -1.88
CA ARG A 62 -20.52 2.66 -3.06
C ARG A 62 -21.78 1.82 -3.30
N ALA A 63 -21.71 0.50 -3.13
CA ALA A 63 -22.86 -0.39 -3.25
C ALA A 63 -23.92 -0.14 -2.17
N GLN A 64 -23.52 0.34 -0.99
CA GLN A 64 -24.42 0.76 0.09
C GLN A 64 -24.98 2.18 -0.08
N GLY A 65 -24.79 2.81 -1.24
CA GLY A 65 -25.35 4.13 -1.54
C GLY A 65 -24.55 5.32 -1.00
N MET A 66 -23.34 5.10 -0.46
CA MET A 66 -22.48 6.20 -0.05
C MET A 66 -22.09 7.05 -1.29
N PRO A 67 -22.17 8.39 -1.23
CA PRO A 67 -21.96 9.27 -2.39
C PRO A 67 -20.46 9.49 -2.69
N ILE A 68 -19.72 8.40 -2.92
CA ILE A 68 -18.31 8.38 -3.32
C ILE A 68 -18.18 7.95 -4.77
N GLY A 69 -17.18 8.48 -5.47
CA GLY A 69 -16.87 8.22 -6.87
C GLY A 69 -15.39 7.98 -7.15
N LYS A 70 -15.07 7.80 -8.43
CA LYS A 70 -13.71 7.52 -8.90
C LYS A 70 -12.69 8.57 -8.44
N ARG A 71 -13.10 9.84 -8.32
CA ARG A 71 -12.23 10.93 -7.87
C ARG A 71 -11.86 10.82 -6.39
N ASP A 72 -12.77 10.29 -5.55
CA ASP A 72 -12.50 10.04 -4.13
C ASP A 72 -11.47 8.91 -3.94
N PHE A 73 -11.47 7.93 -4.84
CA PHE A 73 -10.49 6.84 -4.83
C PHE A 73 -9.14 7.26 -5.43
N LEU A 74 -9.13 7.94 -6.59
CA LEU A 74 -7.88 8.32 -7.27
C LEU A 74 -7.17 9.51 -6.62
N GLY A 75 -7.88 10.36 -5.89
CA GLY A 75 -7.36 11.63 -5.40
C GLY A 75 -7.02 12.61 -6.52
N MET A 76 -6.09 13.53 -6.24
CA MET A 76 -5.65 14.56 -7.18
C MET A 76 -4.49 14.05 -8.06
N PRO A 77 -4.66 13.99 -9.40
CA PRO A 77 -3.56 13.63 -10.29
C PRO A 77 -2.43 14.65 -10.18
N ARG A 78 -1.19 14.15 -10.23
CA ARG A 78 0.01 15.00 -10.34
C ARG A 78 0.11 15.50 -11.78
N MET A 79 -0.53 16.63 -12.05
CA MET A 79 -0.51 17.25 -13.38
C MET A 79 0.84 17.93 -13.62
N LYS A 80 1.36 17.83 -14.84
CA LYS A 80 2.48 18.65 -15.29
C LYS A 80 2.04 20.12 -15.26
N ALA A 81 2.89 21.00 -14.75
CA ALA A 81 2.70 22.45 -14.85
C ALA A 81 2.71 22.92 -16.31
#